data_AF-A0A413QTW3-F1
#
_entry.id   AF-A0A413QTW3-F1
#
_cell.length_a   1.000
_cell.length_b   1.000
_cell.length_c   1.000
_cell.angle_alpha   90.00
_cell.angle_beta   90.00
_cell.angle_gamma   90.00
#
_symmetry.space_group_name_H-M   'P 1'
#
loop_
_entity.id
_entity.type
_entity.pdbx_description
1 polymer ?
#
loop_
_entity_poly.entity_id
_entity_poly.type
_entity_poly.pdbx_seq_one_letter_code
_entity_poly.pdbx_strand_id
1 'polypeptide(L)' 'MNKSVENTLNSYYTAERIQSELFFHMAQRIAKDMLEDKLIGQKEFYILSDINRETFPPLFAEISPKTLEIL' A
#
# COMPACT_ATOMS: atom_id res chain seq x y z
N MET A 1 6.74 -8.38 26.91
CA MET A 1 6.55 -9.60 26.09
C MET A 1 7.76 -10.51 26.28
N ASN A 2 7.83 -11.70 25.68
CA ASN A 2 9.11 -12.41 25.61
C ASN A 2 10.05 -11.69 24.63
N LYS A 3 11.32 -11.58 25.00
CA LYS A 3 12.35 -10.81 24.27
C LYS A 3 12.53 -11.27 22.81
N SER A 4 12.25 -12.53 22.50
CA SER A 4 12.29 -13.05 21.13
C SER A 4 11.17 -12.50 20.25
N VAL A 5 9.94 -12.37 20.77
CA VAL A 5 8.81 -11.80 20.01
C VAL A 5 9.00 -10.30 19.83
N GLU A 6 9.49 -9.58 20.85
CA GLU A 6 9.85 -8.16 20.71
C GLU A 6 10.89 -7.94 19.60
N ASN A 7 11.91 -8.80 19.52
CA ASN A 7 12.91 -8.73 18.45
C ASN A 7 12.32 -9.04 17.07
N THR A 8 11.43 -10.03 16.97
CA THR A 8 10.74 -10.35 15.70
C THR A 8 9.86 -9.19 15.24
N LEU A 9 9.07 -8.60 16.14
CA LEU A 9 8.23 -7.44 15.82
C LEU A 9 9.08 -6.24 15.40
N ASN A 10 10.18 -5.95 16.10
CA ASN A 10 11.09 -4.86 15.72
C ASN A 10 11.75 -5.10 14.36
N SER A 11 12.00 -6.37 13.98
CA SER A 11 12.55 -6.70 12.67
C SER A 11 11.52 -6.58 11.53
N TYR A 12 10.23 -6.76 11.83
CA TYR A 12 9.15 -6.64 10.83
C TYR A 12 8.61 -5.23 10.69
N TYR A 13 8.46 -4.49 11.80
CA TYR A 13 7.98 -3.10 11.80
C TYR A 13 9.16 -2.12 11.78
N THR A 14 10.00 -2.24 10.76
CA THR A 14 11.09 -1.29 10.55
C THR A 14 10.52 0.10 10.22
N ALA A 15 11.30 1.15 10.51
CA ALA A 15 10.91 2.51 10.16
C ALA A 15 10.60 2.66 8.65
N GLU A 16 11.36 1.96 7.80
CA GLU A 16 11.13 1.89 6.36
C GLU A 16 9.76 1.31 6.01
N ARG A 17 9.35 0.19 6.63
CA ARG A 17 8.04 -0.43 6.37
C ARG A 17 6.89 0.43 6.88
N ILE A 18 7.06 1.10 8.01
CA ILE A 18 6.08 2.07 8.53
C ILE A 18 5.96 3.29 7.59
N GLN A 19 7.09 3.79 7.09
CA GLN A 19 7.11 4.89 6.14
C GLN A 19 6.46 4.52 4.81
N SER A 20 6.74 3.32 4.32
CA SER A 20 6.12 2.77 3.11
C SER A 20 4.61 2.67 3.23
N GLU A 21 4.09 2.17 4.36
CA GLU A 21 2.64 2.15 4.65
C GLU A 21 2.02 3.56 4.58
N LEU A 22 2.66 4.55 5.21
CA LEU A 22 2.19 5.93 5.16
C LEU A 22 2.15 6.47 3.72
N PHE A 23 3.21 6.22 2.94
CA PHE A 23 3.31 6.69 1.56
C PHE A 23 2.30 6.00 0.64
N PHE A 24 2.04 4.70 0.85
CA PHE A 24 0.99 3.98 0.14
C PHE A 24 -0.37 4.66 0.34
N HIS A 25 -0.77 4.92 1.59
CA HIS A 25 -2.05 5.57 1.88
C HIS A 25 -2.15 6.98 1.31
N MET A 26 -1.05 7.74 1.34
CA MET A 26 -1.01 9.08 0.75
C MET A 26 -1.19 9.02 -0.77
N ALA A 27 -0.45 8.16 -1.46
CA ALA A 27 -0.54 8.00 -2.91
C ALA A 27 -1.91 7.47 -3.35
N GLN A 28 -2.46 6.50 -2.61
CA GLN A 28 -3.77 5.93 -2.89
C GLN A 28 -4.90 6.95 -2.68
N ARG A 29 -4.78 7.82 -1.68
CA ARG A 29 -5.70 8.93 -1.47
C ARG A 29 -5.68 9.90 -2.64
N ILE A 30 -4.49 10.29 -3.11
CA ILE A 30 -4.36 11.18 -4.28
C ILE A 30 -5.01 10.54 -5.52
N ALA A 31 -4.75 9.26 -5.79
CA ALA A 31 -5.36 8.56 -6.91
C ALA A 31 -6.89 8.51 -6.81
N LYS A 32 -7.43 8.33 -5.58
CA LYS A 32 -8.87 8.36 -5.32
C LYS A 32 -9.45 9.76 -5.55
N ASP A 33 -8.81 10.80 -5.04
CA ASP A 33 -9.24 12.19 -5.25
C ASP A 33 -9.25 12.52 -6.76
N MET A 34 -8.23 12.09 -7.52
CA MET A 34 -8.20 12.23 -8.99
C MET A 34 -9.34 11.51 -9.71
N LEU A 35 -9.77 10.34 -9.22
CA LEU A 35 -10.92 9.60 -9.76
C LEU A 35 -12.23 10.31 -9.45
N GLU A 36 -12.41 10.77 -8.20
CA GLU A 36 -13.62 11.49 -7.75
C GLU A 36 -13.80 12.81 -8.49
N ASP A 37 -12.70 13.52 -8.75
CA ASP A 37 -12.66 14.77 -9.51
C ASP A 37 -12.73 14.56 -11.03
N LYS A 38 -12.84 13.30 -11.50
CA LYS A 38 -12.90 12.91 -12.91
C LYS A 38 -11.68 13.33 -13.75
N LEU A 39 -10.52 13.48 -13.10
CA LEU A 39 -9.24 13.73 -13.77
C LEU A 39 -8.69 12.45 -14.42
N ILE A 40 -9.06 11.30 -13.88
CA ILE A 40 -8.75 9.97 -14.41
C ILE A 40 -10.02 9.10 -14.42
N GLY A 41 -10.02 8.07 -15.27
CA GLY A 41 -11.04 7.04 -15.27
C GLY A 41 -10.71 5.88 -14.33
N GLN A 42 -11.70 4.97 -14.18
CA GLN A 42 -11.59 3.80 -13.33
C GLN A 42 -10.39 2.90 -13.68
N LYS A 43 -10.08 2.76 -14.97
CA LYS A 43 -8.95 1.96 -15.44
C LYS A 43 -7.61 2.56 -15.00
N GLU A 44 -7.42 3.87 -15.15
CA GLU A 44 -6.21 4.55 -14.71
C GLU A 44 -6.07 4.53 -13.19
N PHE A 45 -7.18 4.61 -12.44
CA PHE A 45 -7.15 4.45 -11.00
C PHE A 45 -6.62 3.07 -10.58
N TYR A 46 -7.03 1.98 -11.24
CA TYR A 46 -6.51 0.65 -10.94
C TYR A 46 -5.01 0.54 -11.27
N ILE A 47 -4.59 1.06 -12.43
CA ILE A 47 -3.17 1.10 -12.80
C ILE A 47 -2.35 1.87 -11.75
N LEU A 48 -2.82 3.05 -11.31
CA LEU A 48 -2.16 3.82 -10.26
C LEU A 48 -2.17 3.08 -8.92
N SER A 49 -3.23 2.35 -8.59
CA SER A 49 -3.31 1.56 -7.36
C SER A 49 -2.25 0.45 -7.33
N ASP A 50 -2.05 -0.23 -8.45
CA ASP A 50 -1.01 -1.25 -8.58
C ASP A 50 0.39 -0.62 -8.50
N ILE A 51 0.63 0.48 -9.22
CA ILE A 51 1.89 1.24 -9.16
C ILE A 51 2.19 1.71 -7.73
N ASN A 52 1.18 2.24 -7.01
CA ASN A 52 1.33 2.71 -5.63
C ASN A 52 1.69 1.55 -4.71
N ARG A 53 1.05 0.38 -4.86
CA ARG A 53 1.34 -0.82 -4.07
C ARG A 53 2.75 -1.36 -4.34
N GLU A 54 3.23 -1.29 -5.58
CA GLU A 54 4.59 -1.69 -5.94
C GLU A 54 5.66 -0.70 -5.45
N THR A 55 5.36 0.60 -5.56
CA THR A 55 6.30 1.69 -5.19
C THR A 55 6.41 1.86 -3.68
N PHE A 56 5.27 1.76 -2.99
CA PHE A 56 5.16 1.86 -1.54
C PHE A 56 4.48 0.59 -1.03
N PRO A 57 5.21 -0.52 -0.88
CA PRO A 57 4.62 -1.76 -0.37
C PRO A 57 3.98 -1.52 1.00
N PRO A 58 2.65 -1.67 1.15
CA PRO A 58 2.01 -1.55 2.45
C PRO A 58 2.45 -2.68 3.38
N LEU A 59 2.24 -2.49 4.67
CA LEU A 59 2.38 -3.57 5.64
C LEU A 59 1.50 -4.75 5.22
N PHE A 60 2.05 -5.95 5.30
CA PHE A 60 1.37 -7.18 4.91
C PHE A 60 1.03 -7.29 3.42
N ALA A 61 1.69 -6.52 2.53
CA ALA A 61 1.54 -6.67 1.09
C ALA A 61 1.74 -8.12 0.61
N GLU A 62 2.53 -8.92 1.35
CA GLU A 62 2.83 -10.33 1.09
C GLU A 62 1.62 -11.26 1.24
N ILE A 63 0.67 -10.91 2.10
CA ILE A 63 -0.55 -11.69 2.36
C ILE A 63 -1.82 -11.00 1.88
N SER A 64 -1.71 -9.73 1.47
CA SER A 64 -2.83 -8.98 0.93
C SER A 64 -3.28 -9.61 -0.39
N PRO A 65 -4.60 -9.88 -0.56
CA PRO A 65 -5.11 -10.46 -1.79
C PRO A 65 -4.63 -9.61 -2.98
N LYS A 66 -4.10 -10.28 -4.00
CA LYS A 66 -3.85 -9.59 -5.28
C LYS A 66 -5.21 -9.08 -5.74
N THR A 67 -5.25 -7.82 -6.17
CA THR A 67 -6.43 -7.25 -6.81
C THR A 67 -6.83 -8.25 -7.90
N LEU A 68 -8.02 -8.84 -7.78
CA LEU A 68 -8.53 -9.72 -8.84
C LEU A 68 -8.55 -8.84 -10.10
N GLU A 69 -7.87 -9.27 -11.15
CA GLU A 69 -8.02 -8.68 -12.49
C GLU A 69 -9.49 -8.87 -12.91
N ILE A 70 -10.39 -8.01 -12.44
CA ILE A 70 -11.73 -7.92 -12.97
C ILE A 70 -11.58 -7.07 -14.23
N LEU A 71 -11.25 -7.77 -15.32
CA LEU A 71 -11.29 -7.31 -16.71
C LEU A 71 -12.72 -6.92 -17.12
#